data_AF-A0A9W9AX40-F1
#
_entry.id   AF-A0A9W9AX40-F1
#
_cell.length_a   1.000
_cell.length_b   1.000
_cell.length_c   1.000
_cell.angle_alpha   90.00
_cell.angle_beta   90.00
_cell.angle_gamma   90.00
#
_symmetry.space_group_name_H-M   'P 1'
#
loop_
_entity.id
_entity.type
_entity.pdbx_description
1 polymer ?
#
loop_
_entity_poly.entity_id
_entity_poly.type
_entity_poly.pdbx_seq_one_letter_code
_entity_poly.pdbx_strand_id
1 'polypeptide(L)'
;MMTTYGLPYFLEDKTGRLTGSEFVDLHDRLRLSYRRSTDRNSSHTAYMIYNTSAHISHAAFSQALVALDFGPGHALGTVSFSSRICLPMKKYLTKVSSRGRTYKFIASDSQEYLWSWRSLATQEWTCTNTSGYLTAYYSLKTPGEPQYEGSSGCSLTIDESFGHLAPEILASLMILRHIFEYNL
;
A
#
# COMPACT_ATOMS: atom_id res chain seq x y z
N MET A 1 -15.17 3.73 17.79
CA MET A 1 -15.83 3.56 16.47
C MET A 1 -15.47 4.77 15.63
N MET A 2 -14.96 4.58 14.42
CA MET A 2 -14.90 5.65 13.42
C MET A 2 -16.30 5.84 12.82
N THR A 3 -16.71 7.08 12.61
CA THR A 3 -17.95 7.41 11.88
C THR A 3 -17.86 6.86 10.46
N THR A 4 -18.83 6.04 10.05
CA THR A 4 -18.96 5.55 8.67
C THR A 4 -19.77 6.55 7.85
N TYR A 5 -19.23 6.98 6.72
CA TYR A 5 -19.83 7.96 5.81
C TYR A 5 -20.46 7.33 4.56
N GLY A 6 -20.30 6.02 4.38
CA GLY A 6 -20.68 5.30 3.15
C GLY A 6 -19.77 5.63 1.96
N LEU A 7 -18.57 6.18 2.21
CA LEU A 7 -17.67 6.69 1.17
C LEU A 7 -16.28 6.04 1.27
N PRO A 8 -15.75 5.46 0.18
CA PRO A 8 -14.43 4.87 0.17
C PRO A 8 -13.35 5.90 0.50
N TYR A 9 -12.25 5.47 1.08
CA TYR A 9 -11.05 6.30 1.23
C TYR A 9 -10.41 6.46 -0.14
N PHE A 10 -10.34 7.68 -0.65
CA PHE A 10 -9.69 8.00 -1.92
C PHE A 10 -8.32 8.59 -1.60
N LEU A 11 -7.32 7.74 -1.46
CA LEU A 11 -5.97 8.13 -1.06
C LEU A 11 -5.16 8.55 -2.30
N GLU A 12 -4.99 9.86 -2.47
CA GLU A 12 -4.17 10.44 -3.52
C GLU A 12 -2.68 10.13 -3.27
N ASP A 13 -2.02 9.45 -4.22
CA ASP A 13 -0.57 9.23 -4.19
C ASP A 13 0.12 10.52 -4.69
N LYS A 14 0.77 11.27 -3.78
CA LYS A 14 1.33 12.58 -4.10
C LYS A 14 2.50 12.52 -5.09
N THR A 15 3.27 11.42 -5.12
CA THR A 15 4.49 11.33 -5.95
C THR A 15 4.44 10.24 -7.00
N GLY A 16 3.66 9.17 -6.79
CA GLY A 16 3.63 7.99 -7.64
C GLY A 16 4.88 7.10 -7.51
N ARG A 17 5.84 7.45 -6.65
CA ARG A 17 7.18 6.85 -6.60
C ARG A 17 7.29 5.73 -5.56
N LEU A 18 8.10 4.72 -5.87
CA LEU A 18 8.45 3.64 -4.94
C LEU A 18 9.51 4.05 -3.89
N THR A 19 10.09 5.24 -4.01
CA THR A 19 11.13 5.75 -3.11
C THR A 19 10.59 6.65 -2.00
N GLY A 20 9.26 6.78 -1.91
CA GLY A 20 8.58 7.53 -0.88
C GLY A 20 7.41 8.33 -1.44
N SER A 21 6.30 8.33 -0.72
CA SER A 21 5.12 9.13 -1.08
C SER A 21 4.24 9.40 0.14
N GLU A 22 3.28 10.28 -0.04
CA GLU A 22 2.16 10.46 0.87
C GLU A 22 0.87 10.05 0.16
N PHE A 23 -0.04 9.49 0.93
CA PHE A 23 -1.33 8.98 0.50
C PHE A 23 -2.38 9.74 1.32
N VAL A 24 -3.05 10.68 0.70
CA VAL A 24 -3.95 11.64 1.38
C VAL A 24 -5.38 11.40 0.93
N ASP A 25 -6.28 11.08 1.86
CA ASP A 25 -7.71 10.98 1.57
C ASP A 25 -8.27 12.33 1.10
N LEU A 26 -9.11 12.32 0.06
CA LEU A 26 -9.77 13.52 -0.45
C LEU A 26 -10.56 14.28 0.62
N HIS A 27 -11.10 13.56 1.61
CA HIS A 27 -11.86 14.12 2.72
C HIS A 27 -11.02 14.28 4.00
N ASP A 28 -9.69 14.16 3.91
CA ASP A 28 -8.73 14.26 5.01
C ASP A 28 -9.03 13.31 6.19
N ARG A 29 -9.76 12.21 5.94
CA ARG A 29 -10.10 11.21 6.98
C ARG A 29 -8.92 10.31 7.31
N LEU A 30 -8.05 10.07 6.33
CA LEU A 30 -6.89 9.21 6.46
C LEU A 30 -5.71 9.78 5.67
N ARG A 31 -4.56 9.87 6.33
CA ARG A 31 -3.28 10.17 5.70
C ARG A 31 -2.26 9.11 6.08
N LEU A 32 -1.67 8.48 5.06
CA LEU A 32 -0.57 7.54 5.22
C LEU A 32 0.70 8.12 4.61
N SER A 33 1.83 7.95 5.28
CA SER A 33 3.13 8.36 4.75
C SER A 33 4.02 7.15 4.58
N TYR A 34 4.51 6.95 3.36
CA TYR A 34 5.47 5.92 2.98
C TYR A 34 6.84 6.57 2.82
N ARG A 35 7.75 6.36 3.77
CA ARG A 35 9.03 7.09 3.83
C ARG A 35 10.20 6.13 3.91
N ARG A 36 11.26 6.43 3.17
CA ARG A 36 12.54 5.73 3.31
C ARG A 36 13.14 6.01 4.69
N SER A 37 13.66 4.98 5.35
CA SER A 37 14.47 5.14 6.56
C SER A 37 15.77 5.87 6.26
N THR A 38 16.23 6.71 7.18
CA THR A 38 17.39 7.60 6.99
C THR A 38 18.74 6.88 7.10
N ASP A 39 18.77 5.59 7.35
CA ASP A 39 20.03 4.83 7.37
C ASP A 39 20.61 4.70 5.95
N ARG A 40 21.54 5.58 5.63
CA ARG A 40 22.21 5.69 4.32
C ARG A 40 23.34 4.68 4.13
N ASN A 41 23.81 4.04 5.20
CA ASN A 41 24.99 3.16 5.17
C ASN A 41 24.63 1.67 5.10
N SER A 42 23.35 1.36 4.94
CA SER A 42 22.88 0.00 4.85
C SER A 42 22.89 -0.55 3.41
N SER A 43 23.28 -1.81 3.26
CA SER A 43 23.12 -2.57 2.01
C SER A 43 21.65 -2.94 1.72
N HIS A 44 20.75 -2.72 2.69
CA HIS A 44 19.31 -2.89 2.55
C HIS A 44 18.60 -1.51 2.55
N THR A 45 17.43 -1.44 1.93
CA THR A 45 16.60 -0.23 1.90
C THR A 45 15.30 -0.47 2.64
N ALA A 46 15.15 0.17 3.80
CA ALA A 46 13.93 0.13 4.58
C ALA A 46 12.99 1.29 4.23
N TYR A 47 11.69 0.99 4.13
CA TYR A 47 10.61 1.97 4.06
C TYR A 47 9.62 1.74 5.19
N MET A 48 9.08 2.82 5.73
CA MET A 48 8.17 2.81 6.86
C MET A 48 6.85 3.45 6.47
N ILE A 49 5.74 2.85 6.89
CA ILE A 49 4.39 3.38 6.73
C ILE A 49 3.91 3.93 8.07
N TYR A 50 3.54 5.20 8.10
CA TYR A 50 2.98 5.90 9.27
C TYR A 50 1.56 6.37 8.97
N ASN A 51 0.71 6.40 9.98
CA ASN A 51 -0.53 7.19 9.91
C ASN A 51 -0.23 8.60 10.41
N THR A 52 -0.39 9.59 9.52
CA THR A 52 -0.11 11.00 9.77
C THR A 52 -1.37 11.86 9.73
N SER A 53 -2.54 11.26 9.93
CA SER A 53 -3.83 11.95 9.97
C SER A 53 -3.87 12.94 11.12
N ALA A 54 -4.51 14.10 10.94
CA ALA A 54 -4.50 15.19 11.92
C ALA A 54 -5.10 14.83 13.29
N HIS A 55 -6.01 13.85 13.33
CA HIS A 55 -6.67 13.38 14.55
C HIS A 55 -5.81 12.40 15.38
N ILE A 56 -4.68 11.93 14.83
CA ILE A 56 -3.76 11.02 15.52
C ILE A 56 -2.76 11.85 16.32
N SER A 57 -2.45 11.40 17.54
CA SER A 57 -1.52 12.14 18.41
C SER A 57 -0.12 12.19 17.81
N HIS A 58 0.59 13.31 18.05
CA HIS A 58 1.97 13.49 17.56
C HIS A 58 2.92 12.37 18.02
N ALA A 59 2.70 11.79 19.20
CA ALA A 59 3.49 10.65 19.67
C ALA A 59 3.31 9.41 18.77
N ALA A 60 2.07 9.13 18.33
CA ALA A 60 1.78 8.03 17.42
C ALA A 60 2.36 8.22 16.01
N PHE A 61 2.66 9.46 15.57
CA PHE A 61 3.38 9.70 14.32
C PHE A 61 4.80 9.14 14.31
N SER A 62 5.39 8.93 15.48
CA SER A 62 6.74 8.36 15.61
C SER A 62 6.76 6.83 15.47
N GLN A 63 5.60 6.18 15.56
CA GLN A 63 5.49 4.73 15.49
C GLN A 63 5.08 4.28 14.08
N ALA A 64 5.96 3.54 13.42
CA ALA A 64 5.64 2.91 12.15
C ALA A 64 4.58 1.82 12.34
N LEU A 65 3.56 1.84 11.48
CA LEU A 65 2.54 0.79 11.42
C LEU A 65 3.05 -0.44 10.69
N VAL A 66 3.83 -0.21 9.62
CA VAL A 66 4.48 -1.26 8.83
C VAL A 66 5.89 -0.82 8.46
N ALA A 67 6.85 -1.75 8.52
CA ALA A 67 8.20 -1.61 8.00
C ALA A 67 8.41 -2.60 6.85
N LEU A 68 8.90 -2.11 5.71
CA LEU A 68 9.28 -2.89 4.53
C LEU A 68 10.80 -2.81 4.39
N ASP A 69 11.50 -3.89 4.71
CA ASP A 69 12.95 -3.97 4.56
C ASP A 69 13.31 -4.74 3.28
N PHE A 70 13.76 -4.02 2.25
CA PHE A 70 14.19 -4.60 0.99
C PHE A 70 15.68 -4.92 1.02
N GLY A 71 16.04 -6.13 0.59
CA GLY A 71 17.41 -6.59 0.52
C GLY A 71 18.26 -5.88 -0.55
N PRO A 72 19.56 -6.20 -0.61
CA PRO A 72 20.48 -5.63 -1.59
C PRO A 72 20.03 -5.93 -3.02
N GLY A 73 20.36 -5.03 -3.95
CA GLY A 73 20.02 -5.21 -5.38
C GLY A 73 18.52 -5.29 -5.64
N HIS A 74 17.72 -4.57 -4.85
CA HIS A 74 16.24 -4.56 -4.93
C HIS A 74 15.59 -5.90 -4.56
N ALA A 75 16.31 -6.83 -3.94
CA ALA A 75 15.72 -8.10 -3.51
C ALA A 75 14.59 -7.90 -2.48
N LEU A 76 13.61 -8.79 -2.50
CA LEU A 76 12.61 -8.85 -1.42
C LEU A 76 13.28 -9.26 -0.11
N GLY A 77 12.99 -8.54 0.97
CA GLY A 77 13.41 -8.88 2.32
C GLY A 77 12.21 -9.21 3.21
N THR A 78 11.97 -8.39 4.24
CA THR A 78 10.97 -8.65 5.27
C THR A 78 9.92 -7.55 5.39
N VAL A 79 8.73 -7.92 5.80
CA VAL A 79 7.68 -7.00 6.26
C VAL A 79 7.51 -7.18 7.76
N SER A 80 7.49 -6.08 8.51
CA SER A 80 7.22 -6.07 9.95
C SER A 80 6.02 -5.19 10.26
N PHE A 81 5.13 -5.69 11.11
CA PHE A 81 3.95 -4.95 11.58
C PHE A 81 4.15 -4.51 13.03
N SER A 82 3.44 -3.46 13.45
CA SER A 82 3.46 -2.96 14.84
C SER A 82 3.14 -4.04 15.89
N SER A 83 2.45 -5.12 15.49
CA SER A 83 2.17 -6.32 16.28
C SER A 83 3.39 -7.22 16.56
N ARG A 84 4.62 -6.80 16.22
CA ARG A 84 5.88 -7.56 16.31
C ARG A 84 5.96 -8.78 15.38
N ILE A 85 5.00 -8.94 14.48
CA ILE A 85 5.06 -9.94 13.42
C ILE A 85 6.07 -9.46 12.38
N CYS A 86 7.12 -10.25 12.14
CA CYS A 86 8.09 -10.03 11.08
C CYS A 86 8.15 -11.27 10.20
N LEU A 87 7.91 -11.10 8.90
CA LEU A 87 7.79 -12.19 7.94
C LEU A 87 8.56 -11.87 6.66
N PRO A 88 9.14 -12.87 5.97
CA PRO A 88 9.65 -12.66 4.61
C PRO A 88 8.53 -12.17 3.68
N MET A 89 8.79 -11.13 2.88
CA MET A 89 7.80 -10.57 1.95
C MET A 89 7.27 -11.62 0.97
N LYS A 90 8.10 -12.58 0.54
CA LYS A 90 7.70 -13.71 -0.31
C LYS A 90 6.66 -14.64 0.34
N LYS A 91 6.63 -14.71 1.67
CA LYS A 91 5.63 -15.47 2.42
C LYS A 91 4.37 -14.65 2.68
N TYR A 92 4.54 -13.35 2.93
CA TYR A 92 3.42 -12.44 3.15
C TYR A 92 2.59 -12.22 1.88
N LEU A 93 3.25 -11.92 0.75
CA LEU A 93 2.62 -11.70 -0.55
C LEU A 93 2.99 -12.83 -1.51
N THR A 94 2.11 -13.82 -1.62
CA THR A 94 2.35 -15.05 -2.38
C THR A 94 1.75 -14.96 -3.78
N LYS A 95 2.52 -15.28 -4.82
CA LYS A 95 2.01 -15.37 -6.19
C LYS A 95 1.09 -16.60 -6.35
N VAL A 96 -0.12 -16.40 -6.85
CA VAL A 96 -1.16 -17.45 -6.95
C VAL A 96 -1.18 -18.12 -8.33
N SER A 97 -0.91 -17.37 -9.40
CA SER A 97 -0.96 -17.88 -10.76
C SER A 97 0.41 -17.80 -11.43
N SER A 98 0.79 -18.83 -12.19
CA SER A 98 2.01 -18.85 -12.99
C SER A 98 1.87 -18.05 -14.30
N ARG A 99 0.66 -17.98 -14.86
CA ARG A 99 0.35 -17.27 -16.11
C ARG A 99 -0.26 -15.88 -15.90
N GLY A 100 -0.87 -15.64 -14.74
CA GLY A 100 -1.44 -14.35 -14.35
C GLY A 100 -0.54 -13.57 -13.39
N ARG A 101 -0.84 -12.28 -13.24
CA ARG A 101 -0.24 -11.41 -12.22
C ARG A 101 -1.23 -11.28 -11.08
N THR A 102 -1.29 -12.34 -10.29
CA THR A 102 -2.21 -12.46 -9.16
C THR A 102 -1.42 -12.83 -7.91
N TYR A 103 -1.60 -12.04 -6.86
CA TYR A 103 -0.88 -12.19 -5.60
C TYR A 103 -1.88 -12.16 -4.45
N LYS A 104 -1.62 -12.96 -3.41
CA LYS A 104 -2.46 -13.00 -2.23
C LYS A 104 -1.69 -12.68 -0.96
N PHE A 105 -2.38 -12.11 0.00
CA PHE A 105 -1.86 -11.90 1.35
C PHE A 105 -2.96 -12.17 2.38
N ILE A 106 -2.55 -12.38 3.63
CA ILE A 106 -3.45 -12.51 4.78
C ILE A 106 -3.26 -11.25 5.62
N ALA A 107 -4.35 -10.55 5.93
CA ALA A 107 -4.31 -9.34 6.74
C ALA A 107 -4.50 -9.65 8.24
N SER A 108 -4.39 -8.63 9.09
CA SER A 108 -4.55 -8.77 10.55
C SER A 108 -5.92 -9.26 11.01
N ASP A 109 -6.95 -9.11 10.19
CA ASP A 109 -8.29 -9.68 10.41
C ASP A 109 -8.37 -11.19 10.11
N SER A 110 -7.23 -11.81 9.78
CA SER A 110 -7.08 -13.23 9.42
C SER A 110 -7.81 -13.64 8.14
N GLN A 111 -8.21 -12.67 7.31
CA GLN A 111 -8.83 -12.94 6.01
C GLN A 111 -7.81 -12.89 4.87
N GLU A 112 -8.10 -13.63 3.81
CA GLU A 112 -7.30 -13.65 2.58
C GLU A 112 -7.79 -12.59 1.59
N TYR A 113 -6.83 -11.88 1.02
CA TYR A 113 -7.04 -10.82 0.04
C TYR A 113 -6.21 -11.09 -1.22
N LEU A 114 -6.75 -10.72 -2.37
CA LEU A 114 -6.21 -11.05 -3.68
C LEU A 114 -6.04 -9.80 -4.55
N TRP A 115 -4.79 -9.48 -4.86
CA TRP A 115 -4.42 -8.49 -5.88
C TRP A 115 -4.40 -9.13 -7.27
N SER A 116 -5.05 -8.49 -8.23
CA SER A 116 -5.04 -8.87 -9.65
C SER A 116 -4.65 -7.68 -10.53
N TRP A 117 -3.76 -7.92 -11.50
CA TRP A 117 -3.29 -6.88 -12.42
C TRP A 117 -4.30 -6.61 -13.53
N ARG A 118 -4.67 -5.34 -13.71
CA ARG A 118 -5.50 -4.84 -14.82
C ARG A 118 -6.75 -5.69 -15.08
N SER A 119 -7.42 -6.12 -14.02
CA SER A 119 -8.73 -6.78 -14.13
C SER A 119 -9.81 -5.81 -14.65
N LEU A 120 -9.60 -4.50 -14.47
CA LEU A 120 -10.45 -3.42 -14.97
C LEU A 120 -9.60 -2.37 -15.70
N ALA A 121 -10.14 -1.77 -16.77
CA ALA A 121 -9.36 -0.97 -17.74
C ALA A 121 -8.64 0.26 -17.15
N THR A 122 -9.13 0.83 -16.06
CA THR A 122 -8.59 2.03 -15.40
C THR A 122 -7.85 1.74 -14.09
N GLN A 123 -7.75 0.46 -13.72
CA GLN A 123 -7.14 0.03 -12.46
C GLN A 123 -5.91 -0.80 -12.78
N GLU A 124 -4.75 -0.35 -12.31
CA GLU A 124 -3.53 -1.14 -12.47
C GLU A 124 -3.58 -2.39 -11.60
N TRP A 125 -4.07 -2.23 -10.37
CA TRP A 125 -4.22 -3.32 -9.41
C TRP A 125 -5.60 -3.26 -8.76
N THR A 126 -6.26 -4.41 -8.69
CA THR A 126 -7.55 -4.57 -8.02
C THR A 126 -7.39 -5.57 -6.89
N CYS A 127 -7.83 -5.20 -5.67
CA CYS A 127 -7.83 -6.06 -4.49
C CYS A 127 -9.23 -6.54 -4.19
N THR A 128 -9.39 -7.85 -3.99
CA THR A 128 -10.66 -8.46 -3.61
C THR A 128 -10.49 -9.36 -2.39
N ASN A 129 -11.55 -9.59 -1.64
CA ASN A 129 -11.57 -10.68 -0.65
C ASN A 129 -11.91 -12.03 -1.33
N THR A 130 -11.96 -13.11 -0.54
CA THR A 130 -12.29 -14.46 -1.04
C THR A 130 -13.69 -14.60 -1.65
N SER A 131 -14.61 -13.69 -1.34
CA SER A 131 -15.96 -13.64 -1.93
C SER A 131 -15.99 -12.89 -3.27
N GLY A 132 -14.85 -12.36 -3.72
CA GLY A 132 -14.76 -11.52 -4.92
C GLY A 132 -15.24 -10.08 -4.71
N TYR A 133 -15.50 -9.67 -3.46
CA TYR A 133 -15.87 -8.29 -3.15
C TYR A 133 -14.66 -7.37 -3.31
N LEU A 134 -14.86 -6.23 -3.95
CA LEU A 134 -13.82 -5.22 -4.19
C LEU A 134 -13.47 -4.48 -2.88
N THR A 135 -12.25 -4.68 -2.38
CA THR A 135 -11.81 -4.09 -1.10
C THR A 135 -10.93 -2.86 -1.30
N ALA A 136 -10.13 -2.86 -2.37
CA ALA A 136 -9.30 -1.74 -2.75
C ALA A 136 -8.91 -1.81 -4.23
N TYR A 137 -8.44 -0.71 -4.80
CA TYR A 137 -7.77 -0.70 -6.10
C TYR A 137 -6.80 0.47 -6.22
N TYR A 138 -5.78 0.30 -7.05
CA TYR A 138 -4.82 1.35 -7.40
C TYR A 138 -5.00 1.76 -8.87
N SER A 139 -5.24 3.05 -9.08
CA SER A 139 -5.43 3.64 -10.40
C SER A 139 -4.24 4.51 -10.77
N LEU A 140 -3.84 4.42 -12.04
CA LEU A 140 -2.85 5.32 -12.63
C LEU A 140 -3.55 6.57 -13.15
N LYS A 141 -2.78 7.65 -13.22
CA LYS A 141 -3.18 8.86 -13.93
C LYS A 141 -3.64 8.52 -15.36
N THR A 142 -4.74 9.12 -15.82
CA THR A 142 -5.27 8.87 -17.16
C THR A 142 -4.29 9.41 -18.22
N PRO A 143 -3.99 8.66 -19.29
CA PRO A 143 -3.18 9.17 -20.39
C PRO A 143 -3.79 10.45 -20.99
N GLY A 144 -2.98 11.49 -21.15
CA GLY A 144 -3.40 12.78 -21.72
C GLY A 144 -3.84 13.84 -20.71
N GLU A 145 -3.98 13.49 -19.42
CA GLU A 145 -4.25 14.48 -18.38
C GLU A 145 -3.04 15.40 -18.11
N PRO A 146 -3.27 16.69 -17.77
CA PRO A 146 -2.21 17.63 -17.44
C PRO A 146 -1.47 17.21 -16.17
N GLN A 147 -0.25 17.69 -15.98
CA GLN A 147 0.43 17.51 -14.70
C GLN A 147 -0.34 18.28 -13.61
N TYR A 148 -0.72 17.57 -12.56
CA TYR A 148 -1.40 18.15 -11.42
C TYR A 148 -0.35 18.68 -10.44
N GLU A 149 -0.50 19.91 -9.97
CA GLU A 149 0.43 20.49 -9.02
C GLU A 149 0.38 19.71 -7.69
N GLY A 150 1.54 19.22 -7.24
CA GLY A 150 1.64 18.45 -6.00
C GLY A 150 0.99 17.07 -6.03
N SER A 151 0.62 16.53 -7.20
CA SER A 151 -0.02 15.22 -7.33
C SER A 151 0.60 14.38 -8.43
N SER A 152 0.63 13.06 -8.26
CA SER A 152 1.00 12.14 -9.35
C SER A 152 -0.17 11.86 -10.30
N GLY A 153 -1.41 12.16 -9.89
CA GLY A 153 -2.63 11.69 -10.55
C GLY A 153 -2.94 10.20 -10.32
N CYS A 154 -2.08 9.46 -9.60
CA CYS A 154 -2.39 8.10 -9.16
C CYS A 154 -3.15 8.12 -7.82
N SER A 155 -3.94 7.09 -7.56
CA SER A 155 -4.66 6.95 -6.29
C SER A 155 -4.82 5.50 -5.85
N LEU A 156 -4.82 5.30 -4.54
CA LEU A 156 -5.24 4.07 -3.87
C LEU A 156 -6.63 4.29 -3.28
N THR A 157 -7.64 3.61 -3.82
CA THR A 157 -8.99 3.65 -3.28
C THR A 157 -9.23 2.42 -2.41
N ILE A 158 -9.78 2.61 -1.21
CA ILE A 158 -10.07 1.53 -0.25
C ILE A 158 -11.53 1.66 0.17
N ASP A 159 -12.30 0.58 0.08
CA ASP A 159 -13.67 0.56 0.59
C ASP A 159 -13.68 0.90 2.09
N GLU A 160 -14.67 1.68 2.51
CA GLU A 160 -14.70 2.23 3.87
C GLU A 160 -14.68 1.14 4.94
N SER A 161 -15.31 0.00 4.67
CA SER A 161 -15.37 -1.16 5.56
C SER A 161 -13.98 -1.75 5.85
N PHE A 162 -13.03 -1.53 4.94
CA PHE A 162 -11.66 -2.05 5.00
C PHE A 162 -10.62 -0.97 5.36
N GLY A 163 -11.06 0.24 5.74
CA GLY A 163 -10.16 1.34 6.11
C GLY A 163 -9.20 1.00 7.26
N HIS A 164 -9.62 0.11 8.17
CA HIS A 164 -8.78 -0.39 9.26
C HIS A 164 -7.56 -1.21 8.77
N LEU A 165 -7.62 -1.75 7.55
CA LEU A 165 -6.52 -2.49 6.89
C LEU A 165 -5.68 -1.60 5.96
N ALA A 166 -5.97 -0.30 5.87
CA ALA A 166 -5.31 0.58 4.91
C ALA A 166 -3.77 0.55 4.94
N PRO A 167 -3.09 0.48 6.11
CA PRO A 167 -1.63 0.33 6.15
C PRO A 167 -1.14 -0.99 5.52
N GLU A 168 -1.88 -2.09 5.71
CA GLU A 168 -1.53 -3.42 5.17
C GLU A 168 -1.84 -3.51 3.67
N ILE A 169 -2.94 -2.91 3.23
CA ILE A 169 -3.29 -2.76 1.82
C ILE A 169 -2.22 -1.93 1.10
N LEU A 170 -1.79 -0.80 1.70
CA LEU A 170 -0.70 -0.01 1.15
C LEU A 170 0.62 -0.80 1.16
N ALA A 171 0.96 -1.50 2.24
CA ALA A 171 2.17 -2.30 2.32
C ALA A 171 2.24 -3.38 1.24
N SER A 172 1.17 -4.17 1.09
CA SER A 172 1.07 -5.21 0.07
C SER A 172 1.13 -4.62 -1.34
N LEU A 173 0.49 -3.48 -1.59
CA LEU A 173 0.59 -2.75 -2.86
C LEU A 173 2.02 -2.29 -3.15
N MET A 174 2.73 -1.72 -2.17
CA MET A 174 4.11 -1.25 -2.38
C MET A 174 5.08 -2.40 -2.65
N ILE A 175 4.94 -3.53 -1.94
CA ILE A 175 5.70 -4.76 -2.24
C ILE A 175 5.39 -5.23 -3.68
N LEU A 176 4.12 -5.24 -4.06
CA LEU A 176 3.67 -5.68 -5.38
C LEU A 176 4.23 -4.80 -6.51
N ARG A 177 4.15 -3.48 -6.36
CA ARG A 177 4.72 -2.54 -7.33
C ARG A 177 6.24 -2.65 -7.39
N HIS A 178 6.92 -2.91 -6.27
CA HIS A 178 8.36 -3.17 -6.24
C HIS A 178 8.73 -4.45 -6.99
N ILE A 179 8.01 -5.55 -6.78
CA ILE A 179 8.17 -6.79 -7.56
C ILE A 179 8.06 -6.51 -9.06
N PHE A 180 7.09 -5.66 -9.42
CA PHE A 180 6.82 -5.33 -10.82
C PHE A 180 7.92 -4.47 -11.46
N GLU A 181 8.37 -3.42 -10.78
CA GLU A 181 9.44 -2.53 -11.25
C GLU A 181 10.76 -3.28 -11.49
N TYR A 182 11.09 -4.22 -10.59
CA TYR A 182 12.38 -4.92 -10.60
C TYR A 182 12.34 -6.36 -11.15
N ASN A 183 11.19 -6.80 -11.70
CA ASN A 183 10.99 -8.12 -12.29
C ASN A 183 11.38 -9.31 -11.37
N LEU A 184 10.82 -9.32 -10.15
CA LEU A 184 11.12 -10.31 -9.10
C LEU A 184 10.17 -11.53 -9.06
#